data_AF-A0A929Y9Y7-F1
#
_entry.id   AF-A0A929Y9Y7-F1
#
_cell.length_a   1.000
_cell.length_b   1.000
_cell.length_c   1.000
_cell.angle_alpha   90.00
_cell.angle_beta   90.00
_cell.angle_gamma   90.00
#
_symmetry.space_group_name_H-M   'P 1'
#
loop_
_entity.id
_entity.type
_entity.pdbx_description
1 polymer ?
#
loop_
_entity_poly.entity_id
_entity_poly.type
_entity_poly.pdbx_seq_one_letter_code
_entity_poly.pdbx_strand_id
1 'polypeptide(L)'
;MQHLEKKQYSHRLCSICLVFLTVGSLFFVSSPALSVRASQETRRKLQEAQQKRDATKNELSNKRKQVDGLNQQKKSLQNNLNSLNAQLQEVSDNVEALEGQITQKNSEIEETGASLEMAKQEVDQQYASMKQRMRFLFESERFCVMEMMTEADSFSDLLNRSAFIEAMSAYDRRKLEEFKAAQKHLEEEEERLRSEKNQLDDLHVKRQEEQKKVTVLVNGTANRIDETSGELAGAMQEAQAVETQLNAQEKDVAALEAKLKEEIRISNLAKQSAWRDISQIGFEENDRELMAAIIYCEAGSEPYEGKVAVGAVVMNRVRSAVFPNTVMGVLYQRRQFSPVGSGRFALALQNHKATASCYQAADEAMSGYSNVGECVYFRTPIPGLSGISIGGHIFY
;
A
#
# COMPACT_ATOMS: atom_id res chain seq x y z
N MET A 1 -47.86 5.03 -56.11
CA MET A 1 -49.18 4.86 -55.47
C MET A 1 -49.71 3.48 -55.79
N GLN A 2 -50.06 2.74 -54.74
CA GLN A 2 -51.16 1.77 -54.66
C GLN A 2 -51.26 0.57 -55.63
N HIS A 3 -51.19 -0.61 -55.00
CA HIS A 3 -52.17 -1.71 -55.04
C HIS A 3 -52.17 -2.75 -56.18
N LEU A 4 -52.13 -4.02 -55.70
CA LEU A 4 -52.94 -5.20 -56.08
C LEU A 4 -52.70 -5.77 -57.49
N GLU A 5 -52.74 -7.07 -57.78
CA GLU A 5 -53.12 -8.29 -57.06
C GLU A 5 -52.65 -9.52 -57.90
N LYS A 6 -52.38 -10.65 -57.23
CA LYS A 6 -52.67 -12.07 -57.56
C LYS A 6 -52.35 -12.60 -58.98
N LYS A 7 -51.88 -13.83 -59.23
CA LYS A 7 -51.91 -15.18 -58.60
C LYS A 7 -51.00 -16.06 -59.51
N GLN A 8 -50.39 -17.17 -59.08
CA GLN A 8 -51.01 -18.51 -59.22
C GLN A 8 -50.06 -19.66 -58.79
N TYR A 9 -50.63 -20.60 -58.00
CA TYR A 9 -50.52 -22.09 -57.97
C TYR A 9 -49.15 -22.82 -57.84
N SER A 10 -48.96 -23.96 -57.16
CA SER A 10 -49.87 -25.08 -56.81
C SER A 10 -49.39 -26.00 -55.64
N HIS A 11 -50.35 -26.42 -54.80
CA HIS A 11 -50.67 -27.76 -54.24
C HIS A 11 -49.65 -28.84 -53.79
N ARG A 12 -50.07 -29.51 -52.68
CA ARG A 12 -50.02 -30.94 -52.24
C ARG A 12 -49.39 -31.10 -50.84
N LEU A 13 -49.89 -31.83 -49.82
CA LEU A 13 -51.02 -32.76 -49.61
C LEU A 13 -51.20 -33.06 -48.08
N CYS A 14 -52.44 -33.32 -47.62
CA CYS A 14 -52.93 -34.31 -46.59
C CYS A 14 -52.35 -34.33 -45.14
N SER A 15 -53.06 -33.95 -44.07
CA SER A 15 -54.17 -34.61 -43.29
C SER A 15 -53.86 -35.95 -42.61
N ILE A 16 -54.05 -36.04 -41.27
CA ILE A 16 -54.68 -37.15 -40.50
C ILE A 16 -54.99 -36.70 -39.04
N CYS A 17 -56.14 -37.18 -38.54
CA CYS A 17 -56.92 -36.79 -37.36
C CYS A 17 -56.59 -37.52 -36.03
N LEU A 18 -56.82 -36.80 -34.92
CA LEU A 18 -57.57 -37.13 -33.67
C LEU A 18 -57.81 -38.60 -33.24
N VAL A 19 -57.40 -38.95 -32.00
CA VAL A 19 -58.11 -39.87 -31.09
C VAL A 19 -57.96 -39.41 -29.63
N PHE A 20 -59.09 -39.27 -28.94
CA PHE A 20 -59.28 -39.02 -27.50
C PHE A 20 -58.99 -40.26 -26.64
N LEU A 21 -58.42 -40.08 -25.44
CA LEU A 21 -58.63 -40.99 -24.30
C LEU A 21 -58.41 -40.25 -22.96
N THR A 22 -59.47 -40.26 -22.16
CA THR A 22 -59.67 -39.64 -20.84
C THR A 22 -59.00 -40.45 -19.73
N VAL A 23 -58.20 -39.83 -18.85
CA VAL A 23 -57.99 -40.33 -17.47
C VAL A 23 -57.72 -39.16 -16.50
N GLY A 24 -58.60 -39.03 -15.51
CA GLY A 24 -58.21 -38.87 -14.11
C GLY A 24 -57.63 -37.53 -13.67
N SER A 25 -58.52 -36.66 -13.19
CA SER A 25 -58.26 -35.70 -12.14
C SER A 25 -57.50 -36.32 -10.96
N LEU A 26 -56.22 -35.98 -10.81
CA LEU A 26 -55.58 -35.86 -9.51
C LEU A 26 -55.03 -34.44 -9.40
N PHE A 27 -55.75 -33.61 -8.65
CA PHE A 27 -55.15 -32.48 -7.96
C PHE A 27 -54.03 -33.05 -7.07
N PHE A 28 -52.80 -33.06 -7.57
CA PHE A 28 -51.64 -33.12 -6.70
C PHE A 28 -51.57 -31.75 -6.02
N VAL A 29 -52.22 -31.63 -4.86
CA VAL A 29 -51.93 -30.54 -3.92
C VAL A 29 -50.47 -30.76 -3.50
N SER A 30 -49.59 -30.06 -4.21
CA SER A 30 -48.21 -29.83 -3.80
C SER A 30 -48.27 -29.19 -2.42
N SER A 31 -48.18 -30.01 -1.39
CA SER A 31 -47.90 -29.53 -0.04
C SER A 31 -46.52 -28.87 -0.08
N PRO A 32 -46.40 -27.56 0.20
CA PRO A 32 -45.10 -26.93 0.21
C PRO A 32 -44.29 -27.58 1.34
N ALA A 33 -43.15 -28.17 0.97
CA ALA A 33 -42.17 -28.69 1.91
C ALA A 33 -41.80 -27.55 2.89
N LEU A 34 -42.25 -27.70 4.14
CA LEU A 34 -42.09 -26.70 5.19
C LEU A 34 -40.62 -26.64 5.63
N SER A 35 -39.85 -25.75 4.99
CA SER A 35 -38.43 -25.55 5.31
C SER A 35 -38.24 -24.89 6.68
N VAL A 36 -37.47 -25.59 7.51
CA VAL A 36 -37.14 -25.34 8.91
C VAL A 36 -36.28 -24.08 9.12
N ARG A 37 -36.60 -23.29 10.16
CA ARG A 37 -36.04 -21.95 10.39
C ARG A 37 -35.37 -21.70 11.76
N ALA A 38 -35.08 -22.75 12.53
CA ALA A 38 -34.36 -22.70 13.83
C ALA A 38 -32.99 -22.05 13.66
N SER A 39 -32.50 -22.36 12.47
CA SER A 39 -31.39 -21.89 11.70
C SER A 39 -31.25 -20.39 11.48
N GLN A 40 -32.26 -19.51 11.64
CA GLN A 40 -32.18 -18.20 10.99
C GLN A 40 -31.40 -17.09 11.71
N GLU A 41 -31.39 -17.03 13.06
CA GLU A 41 -30.47 -16.12 13.77
C GLU A 41 -29.01 -16.58 13.61
N THR A 42 -28.79 -17.90 13.70
CA THR A 42 -27.51 -18.53 13.42
C THR A 42 -27.09 -18.28 11.97
N ARG A 43 -28.01 -18.30 11.00
CA ARG A 43 -27.79 -17.89 9.59
C ARG A 43 -27.49 -16.41 9.44
N ARG A 44 -28.18 -15.51 10.16
CA ARG A 44 -27.89 -14.07 10.11
C ARG A 44 -26.49 -13.79 10.64
N LYS A 45 -26.15 -14.35 11.81
CA LYS A 45 -24.80 -14.25 12.39
C LYS A 45 -23.75 -14.87 11.47
N LEU A 46 -24.08 -16.00 10.83
CA LEU A 46 -23.21 -16.63 9.83
C LEU A 46 -23.02 -15.74 8.61
N GLN A 47 -24.07 -15.15 8.06
CA GLN A 47 -24.00 -14.24 6.91
C GLN A 47 -23.19 -12.99 7.23
N GLU A 48 -23.42 -12.38 8.40
CA GLU A 48 -22.63 -11.23 8.88
C GLU A 48 -21.16 -11.60 9.08
N ALA A 49 -20.89 -12.78 9.66
CA ALA A 49 -19.53 -13.27 9.84
C ALA A 49 -18.85 -13.58 8.49
N GLN A 50 -19.58 -14.14 7.53
CA GLN A 50 -19.09 -14.40 6.17
C GLN A 50 -18.82 -13.08 5.42
N GLN A 51 -19.70 -12.09 5.50
CA GLN A 51 -19.48 -10.76 4.91
C GLN A 51 -18.25 -10.08 5.51
N LYS A 52 -18.08 -10.12 6.83
CA LYS A 52 -16.89 -9.59 7.51
C LYS A 52 -15.62 -10.32 7.07
N ARG A 53 -15.66 -11.65 7.02
CA ARG A 53 -14.55 -12.48 6.50
C ARG A 53 -14.20 -12.10 5.08
N ASP A 54 -15.17 -11.95 4.19
CA ASP A 54 -14.94 -11.62 2.79
C ASP A 54 -14.37 -10.21 2.63
N ALA A 55 -14.82 -9.25 3.44
CA ALA A 55 -14.22 -7.92 3.50
C ALA A 55 -12.76 -7.97 3.98
N THR A 56 -12.47 -8.68 5.08
CA THR A 56 -11.10 -8.87 5.61
C THR A 56 -10.21 -9.62 4.62
N LYS A 57 -10.75 -10.58 3.86
CA LYS A 57 -10.02 -11.29 2.79
C LYS A 57 -9.65 -10.37 1.63
N ASN A 58 -10.55 -9.46 1.25
CA ASN A 58 -10.26 -8.45 0.23
C ASN A 58 -9.20 -7.45 0.72
N GLU A 59 -9.29 -7.04 1.98
CA GLU A 59 -8.26 -6.21 2.63
C GLU A 59 -6.89 -6.89 2.62
N LEU A 60 -6.82 -8.16 3.02
CA LEU A 60 -5.58 -8.95 2.97
C LEU A 60 -5.02 -9.05 1.56
N SER A 61 -5.87 -9.24 0.55
CA SER A 61 -5.46 -9.25 -0.87
C SER A 61 -4.83 -7.92 -1.28
N ASN A 62 -5.41 -6.79 -0.88
CA ASN A 62 -4.85 -5.46 -1.16
C ASN A 62 -3.52 -5.24 -0.43
N LYS A 63 -3.41 -5.65 0.83
CA LYS A 63 -2.16 -5.57 1.61
C LYS A 63 -1.07 -6.45 1.01
N ARG A 64 -1.40 -7.66 0.54
CA ARG A 64 -0.44 -8.53 -0.18
C ARG A 64 0.04 -7.90 -1.49
N LYS A 65 -0.84 -7.27 -2.27
CA LYS A 65 -0.44 -6.50 -3.46
C LYS A 65 0.50 -5.33 -3.12
N GLN A 66 0.26 -4.64 -2.00
CA GLN A 66 1.15 -3.58 -1.52
C GLN A 66 2.54 -4.14 -1.16
N VAL A 67 2.60 -5.26 -0.44
CA VAL A 67 3.84 -5.96 -0.12
C VAL A 67 4.58 -6.39 -1.39
N ASP A 68 3.88 -6.96 -2.36
CA ASP A 68 4.47 -7.38 -3.65
C ASP A 68 5.01 -6.17 -4.43
N GLY A 69 4.27 -5.07 -4.46
CA GLY A 69 4.70 -3.82 -5.08
C GLY A 69 5.96 -3.23 -4.44
N LEU A 70 5.99 -3.14 -3.11
CA LEU A 70 7.18 -2.70 -2.35
C LEU A 70 8.37 -3.64 -2.56
N ASN A 71 8.14 -4.95 -2.62
CA ASN A 71 9.19 -5.92 -2.88
C ASN A 71 9.75 -5.80 -4.32
N GLN A 72 8.90 -5.51 -5.31
CA GLN A 72 9.33 -5.20 -6.67
C GLN A 72 10.13 -3.89 -6.74
N GLN A 73 9.68 -2.84 -6.05
CA GLN A 73 10.42 -1.58 -5.95
C GLN A 73 11.79 -1.79 -5.31
N LYS A 74 11.87 -2.55 -4.20
CA LYS A 74 13.13 -2.94 -3.57
C LYS A 74 14.07 -3.66 -4.54
N LYS A 75 13.56 -4.64 -5.31
CA LYS A 75 14.37 -5.35 -6.33
C LYS A 75 14.85 -4.41 -7.44
N SER A 76 14.00 -3.48 -7.89
CA SER A 76 14.38 -2.47 -8.88
C SER A 76 15.50 -1.56 -8.34
N LEU A 77 15.40 -1.10 -7.09
CA LEU A 77 16.45 -0.33 -6.43
C LEU A 77 17.76 -1.12 -6.28
N GLN A 78 17.69 -2.41 -5.98
CA GLN A 78 18.87 -3.29 -5.94
C GLN A 78 19.52 -3.46 -7.32
N ASN A 79 18.72 -3.56 -8.39
CA ASN A 79 19.24 -3.58 -9.75
C ASN A 79 19.87 -2.23 -10.13
N ASN A 80 19.26 -1.12 -9.72
CA ASN A 80 19.83 0.21 -9.88
C ASN A 80 21.15 0.36 -9.15
N LEU A 81 21.35 -0.32 -8.01
CA LEU A 81 22.63 -0.35 -7.30
C LEU A 81 23.74 -1.05 -8.11
N ASN A 82 23.40 -2.09 -8.88
CA ASN A 82 24.35 -2.69 -9.83
C ASN A 82 24.72 -1.72 -10.97
N SER A 83 23.74 -0.95 -11.48
CA SER A 83 24.01 0.13 -12.45
C SER A 83 24.80 1.28 -11.82
N LEU A 84 24.59 1.54 -10.53
CA LEU A 84 25.31 2.56 -9.77
C LEU A 84 26.80 2.24 -9.69
N ASN A 85 27.18 0.97 -9.60
CA ASN A 85 28.59 0.58 -9.65
C ASN A 85 29.26 1.03 -10.97
N ALA A 86 28.56 0.95 -12.10
CA ALA A 86 29.08 1.44 -13.37
C ALA A 86 29.20 2.97 -13.39
N GLN A 87 28.22 3.68 -12.86
CA GLN A 87 28.28 5.15 -12.73
C GLN A 87 29.38 5.60 -11.76
N LEU A 88 29.60 4.84 -10.68
CA LEU A 88 30.68 5.10 -9.74
C LEU A 88 32.05 4.85 -10.36
N GLN A 89 32.17 3.83 -11.22
CA GLN A 89 33.38 3.62 -12.00
C GLN A 89 33.63 4.80 -12.94
N GLU A 90 32.62 5.25 -13.68
CA GLU A 90 32.73 6.43 -14.55
C GLU A 90 33.16 7.69 -13.79
N VAL A 91 32.56 7.95 -12.61
CA VAL A 91 32.97 9.08 -11.77
C VAL A 91 34.40 8.90 -11.24
N SER A 92 34.81 7.68 -10.89
CA SER A 92 36.19 7.38 -10.48
C SER A 92 37.18 7.66 -11.60
N ASP A 93 36.89 7.19 -12.82
CA ASP A 93 37.73 7.41 -14.00
C ASP A 93 37.84 8.90 -14.33
N ASN A 94 36.74 9.66 -14.19
CA ASN A 94 36.73 11.11 -14.36
C ASN A 94 37.56 11.84 -13.30
N VAL A 95 37.48 11.41 -12.04
CA VAL A 95 38.31 11.98 -10.96
C VAL A 95 39.79 11.70 -11.21
N GLU A 96 40.14 10.49 -11.61
CA GLU A 96 41.53 10.12 -11.95
C GLU A 96 42.06 10.96 -13.12
N ALA A 97 41.25 11.13 -14.18
CA ALA A 97 41.60 11.98 -15.32
C ALA A 97 41.81 13.45 -14.90
N LEU A 98 40.94 14.00 -14.03
CA LEU A 98 41.08 15.36 -13.51
C LEU A 98 42.31 15.50 -12.61
N GLU A 99 42.63 14.51 -11.78
CA GLU A 99 43.84 14.51 -10.95
C GLU A 99 45.12 14.45 -11.80
N GLY A 100 45.09 13.72 -12.92
CA GLY A 100 46.14 13.76 -13.93
C GLY A 100 46.32 15.16 -14.53
N GLN A 101 45.22 15.81 -14.94
CA GLN A 101 45.26 17.18 -15.49
C GLN A 101 45.76 18.21 -14.47
N ILE A 102 45.34 18.10 -13.21
CA ILE A 102 45.81 18.95 -12.11
C ILE A 102 47.31 18.78 -11.91
N THR A 103 47.80 17.54 -11.91
CA THR A 103 49.23 17.25 -11.76
C THR A 103 50.05 17.84 -12.90
N GLN A 104 49.60 17.65 -14.13
CA GLN A 104 50.23 18.25 -15.31
C GLN A 104 50.23 19.78 -15.23
N LYS A 105 49.08 20.39 -14.90
CA LYS A 105 48.96 21.84 -14.80
C LYS A 105 49.84 22.44 -13.71
N ASN A 106 49.99 21.75 -12.57
CA ASN A 106 50.93 22.16 -11.52
C ASN A 106 52.39 22.15 -12.03
N SER A 107 52.79 21.13 -12.80
CA SER A 107 54.13 21.10 -13.43
C SER A 107 54.33 22.26 -14.40
N GLU A 108 53.34 22.54 -15.25
CA GLU A 108 53.38 23.68 -16.19
C GLU A 108 53.50 25.02 -15.44
N ILE A 109 52.77 25.18 -14.32
CA ILE A 109 52.84 26.37 -13.45
C ILE A 109 54.23 26.51 -12.80
N GLU A 110 54.85 25.41 -12.37
CA GLU A 110 56.20 25.42 -11.81
C GLU A 110 57.24 25.81 -12.87
N GLU A 111 57.14 25.27 -14.08
CA GLU A 111 58.02 25.59 -15.22
C GLU A 111 57.86 27.06 -15.67
N THR A 112 56.62 27.53 -15.81
CA THR A 112 56.30 28.95 -16.11
C THR A 112 56.80 29.85 -14.98
N GLY A 113 56.63 29.45 -13.72
CA GLY A 113 57.13 30.20 -12.56
C GLY A 113 58.66 30.36 -12.55
N ALA A 114 59.39 29.29 -12.88
CA ALA A 114 60.85 29.34 -13.01
C ALA A 114 61.28 30.23 -14.20
N SER A 115 60.59 30.11 -15.33
CA SER A 115 60.85 30.94 -16.54
C SER A 115 60.59 32.42 -16.27
N LEU A 116 59.51 32.72 -15.55
CA LEU A 116 59.17 34.06 -15.12
C LEU A 116 60.26 34.67 -14.23
N GLU A 117 60.79 33.89 -13.28
CA GLU A 117 61.86 34.36 -12.40
C GLU A 117 63.16 34.66 -13.17
N MET A 118 63.51 33.84 -14.17
CA MET A 118 64.63 34.12 -15.07
C MET A 118 64.39 35.39 -15.89
N ALA A 119 63.20 35.58 -16.45
CA ALA A 119 62.84 36.77 -17.23
C ALA A 119 62.90 38.05 -16.37
N LYS A 120 62.45 37.99 -15.11
CA LYS A 120 62.57 39.10 -14.15
C LYS A 120 64.03 39.48 -13.93
N GLN A 121 64.89 38.50 -13.67
CA GLN A 121 66.32 38.74 -13.48
C GLN A 121 66.98 39.33 -14.72
N GLU A 122 66.61 38.86 -15.91
CA GLU A 122 67.12 39.41 -17.17
C GLU A 122 66.72 40.88 -17.34
N VAL A 123 65.44 41.22 -17.16
CA VAL A 123 64.95 42.61 -17.23
C VAL A 123 65.67 43.49 -16.21
N ASP A 124 65.84 43.03 -14.97
CA ASP A 124 66.54 43.79 -13.92
C ASP A 124 68.01 44.05 -14.27
N GLN A 125 68.71 43.04 -14.80
CA GLN A 125 70.10 43.16 -15.24
C GLN A 125 70.24 44.11 -16.44
N GLN A 126 69.37 43.99 -17.44
CA GLN A 126 69.38 44.88 -18.59
C GLN A 126 69.06 46.32 -18.20
N TYR A 127 68.09 46.53 -17.30
CA TYR A 127 67.77 47.85 -16.75
C TYR A 127 68.94 48.46 -15.97
N ALA A 128 69.61 47.66 -15.13
CA ALA A 128 70.80 48.10 -14.40
C ALA A 128 71.95 48.51 -15.34
N SER A 129 72.20 47.70 -16.37
CA SER A 129 73.23 47.95 -17.39
C SER A 129 72.92 49.22 -18.20
N MET A 130 71.66 49.40 -18.60
CA MET A 130 71.20 50.58 -19.33
C MET A 130 71.32 51.86 -18.49
N LYS A 131 71.02 51.80 -17.17
CA LYS A 131 71.27 52.93 -16.25
C LYS A 131 72.74 53.31 -16.18
N GLN A 132 73.65 52.33 -16.07
CA GLN A 132 75.09 52.59 -16.06
C GLN A 132 75.56 53.22 -17.38
N ARG A 133 75.07 52.69 -18.51
CA ARG A 133 75.36 53.23 -19.84
C ARG A 133 74.87 54.67 -20.01
N MET A 134 73.62 54.96 -19.62
CA MET A 134 73.05 56.32 -19.64
C MET A 134 73.83 57.28 -18.75
N ARG A 135 74.24 56.84 -17.55
CA ARG A 135 75.09 57.64 -16.65
C ARG A 135 76.43 57.95 -17.30
N PHE A 136 77.10 56.94 -17.86
CA PHE A 136 78.37 57.12 -18.56
C PHE A 136 78.25 58.10 -19.73
N LEU A 137 77.19 57.96 -20.55
CA LEU A 137 76.91 58.89 -21.64
C LEU A 137 76.74 60.32 -21.11
N PHE A 138 75.87 60.54 -20.12
CA PHE A 138 75.63 61.85 -19.53
C PHE A 138 76.89 62.49 -18.90
N GLU A 139 77.70 61.70 -18.17
CA GLU A 139 78.95 62.16 -17.56
C GLU A 139 80.03 62.45 -18.62
N SER A 140 80.02 61.74 -19.75
CA SER A 140 80.95 61.92 -20.88
C SER A 140 80.49 62.96 -21.92
N GLU A 141 79.23 63.40 -21.86
CA GLU A 141 78.52 64.10 -22.95
C GLU A 141 78.91 65.57 -23.15
N ARG A 142 79.68 66.20 -22.27
CA ARG A 142 80.12 67.58 -22.53
C ARG A 142 81.22 67.72 -23.58
N PHE A 143 81.90 66.63 -23.95
CA PHE A 143 83.18 66.70 -24.66
C PHE A 143 83.47 65.57 -25.67
N CYS A 144 82.57 64.61 -25.92
CA CYS A 144 82.97 63.43 -26.74
C CYS A 144 82.71 63.58 -28.25
N VAL A 145 81.46 63.66 -28.71
CA VAL A 145 81.15 63.47 -30.15
C VAL A 145 81.63 64.62 -31.03
N MET A 146 81.39 65.87 -30.64
CA MET A 146 81.81 67.03 -31.44
C MET A 146 83.32 67.25 -31.38
N GLU A 147 83.93 67.06 -30.21
CA GLU A 147 85.38 67.19 -30.00
C GLU A 147 86.16 66.08 -30.73
N MET A 148 85.70 64.82 -30.64
CA MET A 148 86.26 63.68 -31.34
C MET A 148 86.21 63.83 -32.86
N MET A 149 85.24 64.59 -33.40
CA MET A 149 85.18 64.95 -34.82
C MET A 149 86.11 66.13 -35.17
N THR A 150 86.32 67.11 -34.27
CA THR A 150 87.21 68.26 -34.51
C THR A 150 88.68 67.99 -34.25
N GLU A 151 89.02 67.00 -33.42
CA GLU A 151 90.38 66.55 -33.09
C GLU A 151 90.89 65.42 -34.01
N ALA A 152 90.21 65.15 -35.12
CA ALA A 152 90.66 64.11 -36.06
C ALA A 152 91.92 64.56 -36.81
N ASP A 153 93.00 63.76 -36.75
CA ASP A 153 94.29 64.11 -37.37
C ASP A 153 94.28 63.98 -38.91
N SER A 154 93.31 63.23 -39.47
CA SER A 154 93.17 63.01 -40.91
C SER A 154 91.72 62.68 -41.30
N PHE A 155 91.40 62.80 -42.59
CA PHE A 155 90.08 62.40 -43.10
C PHE A 155 89.76 60.92 -42.87
N SER A 156 90.77 60.03 -42.91
CA SER A 156 90.58 58.61 -42.59
C SER A 156 90.30 58.36 -41.11
N ASP A 157 90.95 59.12 -40.21
CA ASP A 157 90.66 59.07 -38.76
C ASP A 157 89.24 59.58 -38.47
N LEU A 158 88.83 60.67 -39.11
CA LEU A 158 87.47 61.19 -39.02
C LEU A 158 86.42 60.14 -39.42
N LEU A 159 86.63 59.44 -40.55
CA LEU A 159 85.72 58.39 -41.03
C LEU A 159 85.66 57.17 -40.09
N ASN A 160 86.79 56.77 -39.50
CA ASN A 160 86.82 55.67 -38.53
C ASN A 160 86.07 56.06 -37.25
N ARG A 161 86.26 57.30 -36.77
CA ARG A 161 85.55 57.85 -35.61
C ARG A 161 84.05 57.97 -35.88
N SER A 162 83.62 58.40 -37.07
CA SER A 162 82.20 58.46 -37.41
C SER A 162 81.56 57.08 -37.48
N ALA A 163 82.26 56.10 -38.08
CA ALA A 163 81.80 54.71 -38.11
C ALA A 163 81.70 54.11 -36.70
N PHE A 164 82.60 54.45 -35.78
CA PHE A 164 82.53 54.02 -34.38
C PHE A 164 81.30 54.60 -33.65
N ILE A 165 81.00 55.89 -33.83
CA ILE A 165 79.83 56.54 -33.23
C ILE A 165 78.53 55.94 -33.78
N GLU A 166 78.47 55.65 -35.08
CA GLU A 166 77.33 54.98 -35.70
C GLU A 166 77.14 53.56 -35.12
N ALA A 167 78.21 52.77 -35.04
CA ALA A 167 78.18 51.43 -34.47
C ALA A 167 77.73 51.44 -32.99
N MET A 168 78.19 52.43 -32.23
CA MET A 168 77.80 52.63 -30.83
C MET A 168 76.31 52.98 -30.69
N SER A 169 75.82 53.92 -31.50
CA SER A 169 74.39 54.29 -31.53
C SER A 169 73.50 53.14 -31.99
N ALA A 170 73.95 52.34 -32.95
CA ALA A 170 73.27 51.13 -33.39
C ALA A 170 73.22 50.07 -32.28
N TYR A 171 74.32 49.90 -31.53
CA TYR A 171 74.37 49.02 -30.37
C TYR A 171 73.38 49.44 -29.28
N ASP A 172 73.37 50.73 -28.88
CA ASP A 172 72.49 51.24 -27.83
C ASP A 172 71.00 51.12 -28.25
N ARG A 173 70.68 51.40 -29.53
CA ARG A 173 69.34 51.16 -30.09
C ARG A 173 68.94 49.69 -30.04
N ARG A 174 69.84 48.78 -30.44
CA ARG A 174 69.58 47.34 -30.38
C ARG A 174 69.34 46.88 -28.95
N LYS A 175 70.14 47.36 -27.97
CA LYS A 175 69.96 47.02 -26.56
C LYS A 175 68.65 47.54 -25.97
N LEU A 176 68.18 48.72 -26.39
CA LEU A 176 66.86 49.22 -26.01
C LEU A 176 65.73 48.34 -26.57
N GLU A 177 65.85 47.87 -27.81
CA GLU A 177 64.86 46.96 -28.40
C GLU A 177 64.89 45.58 -27.75
N GLU A 178 66.07 45.03 -27.43
CA GLU A 178 66.21 43.81 -26.62
C GLU A 178 65.53 43.97 -25.25
N PHE A 179 65.68 45.12 -24.59
CA PHE A 179 65.02 45.41 -23.31
C PHE A 179 63.51 45.48 -23.41
N LYS A 180 62.97 46.17 -24.42
CA LYS A 180 61.53 46.20 -24.66
C LYS A 180 60.97 44.80 -24.93
N ALA A 181 61.71 43.99 -25.69
CA ALA A 181 61.32 42.60 -25.96
C ALA A 181 61.32 41.77 -24.66
N ALA A 182 62.33 41.92 -23.80
CA ALA A 182 62.39 41.24 -22.51
C ALA A 182 61.24 41.67 -21.57
N GLN A 183 60.90 42.96 -21.53
CA GLN A 183 59.74 43.44 -20.76
C GLN A 183 58.42 42.87 -21.27
N LYS A 184 58.23 42.81 -22.59
CA LYS A 184 57.03 42.22 -23.20
C LYS A 184 56.93 40.73 -22.88
N HIS A 185 58.04 40.00 -23.01
CA HIS A 185 58.09 38.58 -22.66
C HIS A 185 57.76 38.35 -21.18
N LEU A 186 58.27 39.21 -20.28
CA LEU A 186 57.93 39.16 -18.87
C LEU A 186 56.42 39.31 -18.63
N GLU A 187 55.78 40.29 -19.27
CA GLU A 187 54.33 40.50 -19.18
C GLU A 187 53.54 39.29 -19.72
N GLU A 188 53.95 38.71 -20.85
CA GLU A 188 53.35 37.50 -21.43
C GLU A 188 53.45 36.29 -20.48
N GLU A 189 54.58 36.10 -19.80
CA GLU A 189 54.77 35.04 -18.79
C GLU A 189 53.92 35.26 -17.54
N GLU A 190 53.75 36.51 -17.07
CA GLU A 190 52.87 36.84 -15.94
C GLU A 190 51.40 36.56 -16.27
N GLU A 191 50.96 36.92 -17.48
CA GLU A 191 49.61 36.62 -17.96
C GLU A 191 49.39 35.12 -18.13
N ARG A 192 50.37 34.39 -18.68
CA ARG A 192 50.32 32.93 -18.83
C ARG A 192 50.16 32.24 -17.47
N LEU A 193 51.00 32.59 -16.51
CA LEU A 193 50.94 32.03 -15.15
C LEU A 193 49.59 32.30 -14.48
N ARG A 194 49.04 33.51 -14.66
CA ARG A 194 47.71 33.86 -14.13
C ARG A 194 46.61 33.02 -14.78
N SER A 195 46.67 32.83 -16.09
CA SER A 195 45.72 31.99 -16.83
C SER A 195 45.78 30.53 -16.38
N GLU A 196 46.99 29.97 -16.25
CA GLU A 196 47.20 28.60 -15.77
C GLU A 196 46.67 28.39 -14.35
N LYS A 197 46.87 29.35 -13.44
CA LYS A 197 46.30 29.30 -12.08
C LYS A 197 44.77 29.31 -12.08
N ASN A 198 44.14 30.13 -12.91
CA ASN A 198 42.68 30.12 -13.04
C ASN A 198 42.16 28.78 -13.59
N GLN A 199 42.85 28.21 -14.58
CA GLN A 199 42.51 26.88 -15.11
C GLN A 199 42.66 25.79 -14.05
N LEU A 200 43.69 25.87 -13.21
CA LEU A 200 43.90 24.96 -12.09
C LEU A 200 42.74 25.05 -11.08
N ASP A 201 42.31 26.26 -10.72
CA ASP A 201 41.17 26.47 -9.83
C ASP A 201 39.88 25.86 -10.41
N ASP A 202 39.61 26.05 -11.70
CA ASP A 202 38.48 25.44 -12.40
C ASP A 202 38.54 23.90 -12.36
N LEU A 203 39.74 23.31 -12.52
CA LEU A 203 39.94 21.87 -12.41
C LEU A 203 39.66 21.38 -10.98
N HIS A 204 40.10 22.12 -9.96
CA HIS A 204 39.78 21.80 -8.56
C HIS A 204 38.27 21.82 -8.30
N VAL A 205 37.55 22.81 -8.82
CA VAL A 205 36.09 22.90 -8.70
C VAL A 205 35.42 21.69 -9.37
N LYS A 206 35.77 21.38 -10.62
CA LYS A 206 35.21 20.23 -11.36
C LYS A 206 35.45 18.91 -10.61
N ARG A 207 36.65 18.70 -10.09
CA ARG A 207 37.00 17.50 -9.33
C ARG A 207 36.20 17.39 -8.03
N GLN A 208 35.96 18.49 -7.31
CA GLN A 208 35.09 18.50 -6.15
C GLN A 208 33.63 18.19 -6.49
N GLU A 209 33.13 18.70 -7.63
CA GLU A 209 31.78 18.41 -8.10
C GLU A 209 31.59 16.93 -8.42
N GLU A 210 32.54 16.31 -9.13
CA GLU A 210 32.53 14.86 -9.39
C GLU A 210 32.54 14.04 -8.09
N GLN A 211 33.39 14.39 -7.13
CA GLN A 211 33.42 13.72 -5.82
C GLN A 211 32.10 13.84 -5.04
N LYS A 212 31.41 14.99 -5.14
CA LYS A 212 30.08 15.17 -4.53
C LYS A 212 29.02 14.27 -5.17
N LYS A 213 29.10 14.02 -6.49
CA LYS A 213 28.16 13.11 -7.17
C LYS A 213 28.20 11.71 -6.58
N VAL A 214 29.39 11.16 -6.28
CA VAL A 214 29.53 9.86 -5.60
C VAL A 214 28.73 9.82 -4.31
N THR A 215 28.94 10.82 -3.45
CA THR A 215 28.31 10.88 -2.13
C THR A 215 26.78 10.95 -2.23
N VAL A 216 26.26 11.79 -3.14
CA VAL A 216 24.82 11.95 -3.35
C VAL A 216 24.19 10.68 -3.91
N LEU A 217 24.84 10.04 -4.90
CA LEU A 217 24.34 8.83 -5.56
C LEU A 217 24.30 7.63 -4.60
N VAL A 218 25.37 7.41 -3.83
CA VAL A 218 25.46 6.31 -2.87
C VAL A 218 24.46 6.51 -1.73
N ASN A 219 24.49 7.68 -1.07
CA ASN A 219 23.62 7.94 0.08
C ASN A 219 22.14 7.98 -0.33
N GLY A 220 21.82 8.58 -1.48
CA GLY A 220 20.44 8.63 -1.98
C GLY A 220 19.87 7.25 -2.29
N THR A 221 20.68 6.35 -2.84
CA THR A 221 20.24 4.98 -3.17
C THR A 221 20.13 4.12 -1.91
N ALA A 222 21.10 4.21 -1.00
CA ALA A 222 21.07 3.51 0.29
C ALA A 222 19.84 3.91 1.11
N ASN A 223 19.59 5.22 1.28
CA ASN A 223 18.45 5.73 2.04
C ASN A 223 17.11 5.23 1.48
N ARG A 224 16.95 5.23 0.14
CA ARG A 224 15.72 4.72 -0.50
C ARG A 224 15.50 3.22 -0.27
N ILE A 225 16.57 2.43 -0.27
CA ILE A 225 16.50 0.99 0.03
C ILE A 225 16.09 0.77 1.48
N ASP A 226 16.64 1.56 2.40
CA ASP A 226 16.33 1.47 3.82
C ASP A 226 14.89 1.89 4.10
N GLU A 227 14.44 3.02 3.55
CA GLU A 227 13.05 3.49 3.61
C GLU A 227 12.08 2.44 3.07
N THR A 228 12.32 1.93 1.86
CA THR A 228 11.46 0.90 1.23
C THR A 228 11.48 -0.40 2.05
N SER A 229 12.62 -0.75 2.66
CA SER A 229 12.72 -1.93 3.53
C SER A 229 11.94 -1.75 4.82
N GLY A 230 11.93 -0.54 5.39
CA GLY A 230 11.11 -0.18 6.55
C GLY A 230 9.62 -0.24 6.24
N GLU A 231 9.19 0.36 5.12
CA GLU A 231 7.79 0.29 4.64
C GLU A 231 7.35 -1.15 4.38
N LEU A 232 8.22 -1.98 3.78
CA LEU A 232 7.95 -3.39 3.53
C LEU A 232 7.74 -4.16 4.83
N ALA A 233 8.58 -3.92 5.83
CA ALA A 233 8.43 -4.55 7.15
C ALA A 233 7.10 -4.17 7.81
N GLY A 234 6.74 -2.88 7.78
CA GLY A 234 5.45 -2.39 8.28
C GLY A 234 4.26 -3.03 7.54
N ALA A 235 4.28 -3.03 6.20
CA ALA A 235 3.24 -3.63 5.38
C ALA A 235 3.09 -5.15 5.61
N MET A 236 4.20 -5.86 5.80
CA MET A 236 4.19 -7.29 6.15
C MET A 236 3.57 -7.53 7.53
N GLN A 237 3.90 -6.71 8.51
CA GLN A 237 3.32 -6.81 9.86
C GLN A 237 1.80 -6.55 9.84
N GLU A 238 1.35 -5.53 9.11
CA GLU A 238 -0.07 -5.26 8.91
C GLU A 238 -0.78 -6.42 8.20
N ALA A 239 -0.19 -6.95 7.13
CA ALA A 239 -0.74 -8.10 6.41
C ALA A 239 -0.84 -9.34 7.31
N GLN A 240 0.17 -9.59 8.15
CA GLN A 240 0.16 -10.69 9.11
C GLN A 240 -0.93 -10.50 10.18
N ALA A 241 -1.11 -9.28 10.69
CA ALA A 241 -2.19 -8.97 11.63
C ALA A 241 -3.57 -9.25 11.01
N VAL A 242 -3.81 -8.78 9.78
CA VAL A 242 -5.05 -9.05 9.04
C VAL A 242 -5.24 -10.54 8.78
N GLU A 243 -4.18 -11.28 8.46
CA GLU A 243 -4.22 -12.73 8.26
C GLU A 243 -4.58 -13.49 9.54
N THR A 244 -4.04 -13.07 10.69
CA THR A 244 -4.43 -13.66 11.99
C THR A 244 -5.89 -13.39 12.33
N GLN A 245 -6.40 -12.20 12.03
CA GLN A 245 -7.81 -11.86 12.20
C GLN A 245 -8.70 -12.68 11.27
N LEU A 246 -8.31 -12.87 10.00
CA LEU A 246 -9.03 -13.69 9.04
C LEU A 246 -9.13 -15.14 9.52
N ASN A 247 -8.03 -15.72 10.01
CA ASN A 247 -8.00 -17.07 10.56
C ASN A 247 -8.92 -17.23 11.79
N ALA A 248 -9.03 -16.20 12.63
CA ALA A 248 -9.99 -16.20 13.75
C ALA A 248 -11.44 -16.17 13.25
N GLN A 249 -11.75 -15.28 12.29
CA GLN A 249 -13.08 -15.20 11.67
C GLN A 249 -13.47 -16.48 10.94
N GLU A 250 -12.54 -17.17 10.27
CA GLU A 250 -12.80 -18.46 9.63
C GLU A 250 -13.18 -19.54 10.64
N LYS A 251 -12.53 -19.58 11.81
CA LYS A 251 -12.91 -20.48 12.92
C LYS A 251 -14.31 -20.17 13.45
N ASP A 252 -14.65 -18.89 13.61
CA ASP A 252 -15.97 -18.46 14.07
C ASP A 252 -17.07 -18.82 13.06
N VAL A 253 -16.82 -18.60 11.76
CA VAL A 253 -17.72 -19.00 10.66
C VAL A 253 -17.92 -20.51 10.68
N ALA A 254 -16.85 -21.31 10.77
CA ALA A 254 -16.95 -22.77 10.84
C ALA A 254 -17.75 -23.24 12.07
N ALA A 255 -17.57 -22.61 13.22
CA ALA A 255 -18.34 -22.91 14.43
C ALA A 255 -19.84 -22.56 14.28
N LEU A 256 -20.17 -21.46 13.62
CA LEU A 256 -21.55 -21.08 13.31
C LEU A 256 -22.19 -22.02 12.29
N GLU A 257 -21.46 -22.46 11.27
CA GLU A 257 -21.93 -23.45 10.29
C GLU A 257 -22.20 -24.81 10.95
N ALA A 258 -21.34 -25.26 11.87
CA ALA A 258 -21.55 -26.50 12.62
C ALA A 258 -22.80 -26.42 13.50
N LYS A 259 -23.00 -25.32 14.25
CA LYS A 259 -24.21 -25.09 15.05
C LYS A 259 -25.47 -25.10 14.18
N LEU A 260 -25.42 -24.42 13.04
CA LEU A 260 -26.51 -24.33 12.10
C LEU A 260 -26.91 -25.71 11.53
N LYS A 261 -25.92 -26.54 11.16
CA LYS A 261 -26.17 -27.90 10.67
C LYS A 261 -26.83 -28.76 11.74
N GLU A 262 -26.38 -28.65 12.99
CA GLU A 262 -26.96 -29.40 14.10
C GLU A 262 -28.39 -28.98 14.42
N GLU A 263 -28.70 -27.68 14.44
CA GLU A 263 -30.07 -27.16 14.62
C GLU A 263 -31.03 -27.69 13.54
N ILE A 264 -30.60 -27.70 12.28
CA ILE A 264 -31.40 -28.22 11.17
C ILE A 264 -31.58 -29.74 11.29
N ARG A 265 -30.52 -30.48 11.67
CA ARG A 265 -30.57 -31.93 11.86
C ARG A 265 -31.57 -32.31 12.95
N ILE A 266 -31.52 -31.66 14.10
CA ILE A 266 -32.43 -31.91 15.24
C ILE A 266 -33.87 -31.60 14.85
N SER A 267 -34.12 -30.49 14.16
CA SER A 267 -35.48 -30.14 13.73
C SER A 267 -36.04 -31.12 12.69
N ASN A 268 -35.23 -31.57 11.71
CA ASN A 268 -35.66 -32.59 10.76
C ASN A 268 -35.92 -33.94 11.44
N LEU A 269 -35.07 -34.32 12.39
CA LEU A 269 -35.28 -35.53 13.19
C LEU A 269 -36.58 -35.44 14.00
N ALA A 270 -36.89 -34.28 14.59
CA ALA A 270 -38.13 -34.07 15.33
C ALA A 270 -39.37 -34.25 14.44
N LYS A 271 -39.34 -33.71 13.22
CA LYS A 271 -40.41 -33.90 12.22
C LYS A 271 -40.61 -35.36 11.80
N GLN A 272 -39.55 -36.18 11.86
CA GLN A 272 -39.59 -37.60 11.51
C GLN A 272 -39.81 -38.53 12.71
N SER A 273 -39.80 -37.98 13.93
CA SER A 273 -39.89 -38.77 15.17
C SER A 273 -41.33 -39.12 15.54
N ALA A 274 -41.50 -40.24 16.26
CA ALA A 274 -42.77 -40.58 16.87
C ALA A 274 -43.11 -39.56 17.97
N TRP A 275 -44.33 -39.05 17.93
CA TRP A 275 -44.86 -38.13 18.92
C TRP A 275 -45.52 -38.93 20.04
N ARG A 276 -45.15 -38.64 21.29
CA ARG A 276 -45.81 -39.18 22.47
C ARG A 276 -47.23 -38.62 22.52
N ASP A 277 -48.17 -39.50 22.87
CA ASP A 277 -49.50 -39.07 23.24
C ASP A 277 -49.42 -38.27 24.55
N ILE A 278 -50.20 -37.19 24.64
CA ILE A 278 -50.20 -36.32 25.80
C ILE A 278 -50.70 -37.04 27.05
N SER A 279 -51.53 -38.07 26.88
CA SER A 279 -51.99 -38.96 27.95
C SER A 279 -50.84 -39.74 28.63
N GLN A 280 -49.69 -39.86 27.98
CA GLN A 280 -48.51 -40.58 28.48
C GLN A 280 -47.49 -39.64 29.14
N ILE A 281 -47.75 -38.33 29.17
CA ILE A 281 -46.89 -37.33 29.81
C ILE A 281 -47.38 -37.12 31.24
N GLY A 282 -46.54 -37.45 32.22
CA GLY A 282 -46.79 -37.11 33.62
C GLY A 282 -46.42 -35.65 33.86
N PHE A 283 -47.38 -34.84 34.28
CA PHE A 283 -47.15 -33.46 34.72
C PHE A 283 -46.95 -33.41 36.24
N GLU A 284 -45.93 -32.68 36.68
CA GLU A 284 -45.70 -32.40 38.11
C GLU A 284 -46.56 -31.22 38.57
N GLU A 285 -46.81 -31.11 39.88
CA GLU A 285 -47.64 -30.05 40.48
C GLU A 285 -47.19 -28.63 40.11
N ASN A 286 -45.88 -28.44 39.91
CA ASN A 286 -45.28 -27.16 39.54
C ASN A 286 -45.15 -26.92 38.04
N ASP A 287 -45.42 -27.90 37.16
CA ASP A 287 -45.22 -27.74 35.71
C ASP A 287 -46.09 -26.63 35.11
N ARG A 288 -47.28 -26.43 35.68
CA ARG A 288 -48.18 -25.35 35.31
C ARG A 288 -47.56 -23.97 35.56
N GLU A 289 -46.90 -23.79 36.71
CA GLU A 289 -46.23 -22.54 37.05
C GLU A 289 -45.00 -22.30 36.17
N LEU A 290 -44.23 -23.36 35.90
CA LEU A 290 -43.09 -23.32 34.99
C LEU A 290 -43.50 -22.93 33.57
N MET A 291 -44.60 -23.52 33.06
CA MET A 291 -45.17 -23.18 31.75
C MET A 291 -45.66 -21.73 31.70
N ALA A 292 -46.43 -21.29 32.69
CA ALA A 292 -46.94 -19.92 32.71
C ALA A 292 -45.81 -18.88 32.81
N ALA A 293 -44.76 -19.16 33.61
CA ALA A 293 -43.61 -18.29 33.77
C ALA A 293 -42.75 -18.22 32.50
N ILE A 294 -42.55 -19.31 31.77
CA ILE A 294 -41.78 -19.25 30.52
C ILE A 294 -42.57 -18.52 29.44
N ILE A 295 -43.88 -18.75 29.33
CA ILE A 295 -44.75 -18.04 28.40
C ILE A 295 -44.73 -16.54 28.70
N TYR A 296 -44.75 -16.15 29.98
CA TYR A 296 -44.57 -14.75 30.37
C TYR A 296 -43.21 -14.19 29.95
N CYS A 297 -42.13 -14.95 30.12
CA CYS A 297 -40.79 -14.49 29.77
C CYS A 297 -40.59 -14.31 28.26
N GLU A 298 -41.16 -15.21 27.46
CA GLU A 298 -40.96 -15.28 26.01
C GLU A 298 -42.03 -14.51 25.22
N ALA A 299 -43.27 -14.46 25.72
CA ALA A 299 -44.44 -13.91 25.02
C ALA A 299 -45.37 -13.07 25.93
N GLY A 300 -44.88 -12.56 27.07
CA GLY A 300 -45.71 -11.82 28.03
C GLY A 300 -46.44 -10.60 27.44
N SER A 301 -45.82 -9.93 26.46
CA SER A 301 -46.35 -8.77 25.75
C SER A 301 -47.08 -9.10 24.43
N GLU A 302 -47.19 -10.39 24.09
CA GLU A 302 -47.83 -10.88 22.86
C GLU A 302 -49.36 -11.07 23.04
N PRO A 303 -50.14 -11.11 21.94
CA PRO A 303 -51.54 -11.50 22.00
C PRO A 303 -51.70 -12.92 22.55
N TYR A 304 -52.93 -13.26 22.97
CA TYR A 304 -53.22 -14.55 23.62
C TYR A 304 -52.81 -15.73 22.74
N GLU A 305 -53.07 -15.65 21.44
CA GLU A 305 -52.71 -16.66 20.46
C GLU A 305 -51.19 -16.86 20.37
N GLY A 306 -50.39 -15.79 20.54
CA GLY A 306 -48.93 -15.86 20.57
C GLY A 306 -48.39 -16.51 21.85
N LYS A 307 -49.07 -16.31 22.99
CA LYS A 307 -48.77 -16.98 24.26
C LYS A 307 -49.06 -18.48 24.18
N VAL A 308 -50.23 -18.85 23.63
CA VAL A 308 -50.60 -20.26 23.39
C VAL A 308 -49.61 -20.92 22.43
N ALA A 309 -49.20 -20.22 21.37
CA ALA A 309 -48.24 -20.72 20.40
C ALA A 309 -46.85 -21.02 21.00
N VAL A 310 -46.35 -20.16 21.89
CA VAL A 310 -45.09 -20.43 22.63
C VAL A 310 -45.26 -21.62 23.56
N GLY A 311 -46.37 -21.72 24.30
CA GLY A 311 -46.69 -22.88 25.12
C GLY A 311 -46.76 -24.18 24.31
N ALA A 312 -47.40 -24.14 23.14
CA ALA A 312 -47.52 -25.26 22.23
C ALA A 312 -46.15 -25.73 21.71
N VAL A 313 -45.20 -24.83 21.44
CA VAL A 313 -43.82 -25.22 21.08
C VAL A 313 -43.13 -25.98 22.21
N VAL A 314 -43.26 -25.53 23.46
CA VAL A 314 -42.68 -26.23 24.62
C VAL A 314 -43.28 -27.63 24.71
N MET A 315 -44.60 -27.75 24.61
CA MET A 315 -45.29 -29.04 24.67
C MET A 315 -45.00 -29.94 23.46
N ASN A 316 -44.79 -29.37 22.29
CA ASN A 316 -44.38 -30.12 21.11
C ASN A 316 -43.01 -30.77 21.31
N ARG A 317 -42.08 -30.09 22.00
CA ARG A 317 -40.81 -30.70 22.40
C ARG A 317 -41.02 -31.81 23.41
N VAL A 318 -41.81 -31.58 24.47
CA VAL A 318 -42.10 -32.62 25.47
C VAL A 318 -42.66 -33.89 24.82
N ARG A 319 -43.51 -33.71 23.80
CA ARG A 319 -44.12 -34.79 23.04
C ARG A 319 -43.17 -35.46 22.05
N SER A 320 -42.23 -34.74 21.45
CA SER A 320 -41.30 -35.33 20.48
C SER A 320 -40.27 -36.24 21.16
N ALA A 321 -40.04 -37.43 20.60
CA ALA A 321 -39.04 -38.38 21.10
C ALA A 321 -37.59 -37.84 21.06
N VAL A 322 -37.34 -36.75 20.33
CA VAL A 322 -36.02 -36.11 20.17
C VAL A 322 -35.65 -35.23 21.36
N PHE A 323 -36.63 -34.76 22.13
CA PHE A 323 -36.42 -33.87 23.27
C PHE A 323 -36.82 -34.56 24.58
N PRO A 324 -36.41 -34.00 25.74
CA PRO A 324 -36.83 -34.49 27.06
C PRO A 324 -38.36 -34.57 27.17
N ASN A 325 -38.85 -35.57 27.89
CA ASN A 325 -40.28 -35.88 28.06
C ASN A 325 -40.93 -35.18 29.25
N THR A 326 -40.28 -34.17 29.83
CA THR A 326 -40.76 -33.39 30.98
C THR A 326 -40.66 -31.90 30.64
N VAL A 327 -41.60 -31.07 31.14
CA VAL A 327 -41.55 -29.61 30.96
C VAL A 327 -40.24 -29.05 31.48
N MET A 328 -39.86 -29.36 32.73
CA MET A 328 -38.55 -29.03 33.33
C MET A 328 -37.38 -29.34 32.39
N GLY A 329 -37.28 -30.60 31.91
CA GLY A 329 -36.22 -31.04 31.02
C GLY A 329 -36.13 -30.23 29.73
N VAL A 330 -37.26 -29.83 29.15
CA VAL A 330 -37.32 -28.98 27.94
C VAL A 330 -36.88 -27.54 28.25
N LEU A 331 -37.35 -26.95 29.36
CA LEU A 331 -37.02 -25.58 29.72
C LEU A 331 -35.54 -25.38 30.04
N TYR A 332 -34.92 -26.37 30.71
CA TYR A 332 -33.50 -26.33 31.05
C TYR A 332 -32.57 -26.85 29.96
N GLN A 333 -33.08 -27.15 28.75
CA GLN A 333 -32.21 -27.46 27.62
C GLN A 333 -31.26 -26.30 27.34
N ARG A 334 -29.96 -26.62 27.32
CA ARG A 334 -28.90 -25.62 27.18
C ARG A 334 -29.17 -24.70 25.98
N ARG A 335 -29.25 -23.40 26.27
CA ARG A 335 -29.34 -22.29 25.30
C ARG A 335 -30.62 -22.24 24.44
N GLN A 336 -31.69 -22.93 24.83
CA GLN A 336 -32.95 -22.87 24.09
C GLN A 336 -33.84 -21.69 24.51
N PHE A 337 -33.97 -21.48 25.82
CA PHE A 337 -34.78 -20.42 26.42
C PHE A 337 -33.84 -19.44 27.12
N SER A 338 -33.54 -18.32 26.47
CA SER A 338 -32.62 -17.28 26.97
C SER A 338 -32.95 -16.79 28.41
N PRO A 339 -34.23 -16.63 28.80
CA PRO A 339 -34.62 -16.25 30.15
C PRO A 339 -34.23 -17.26 31.24
N VAL A 340 -34.11 -18.55 30.92
CA VAL A 340 -33.73 -19.60 31.89
C VAL A 340 -32.25 -19.49 32.27
N GLY A 341 -31.38 -19.29 31.28
CA GLY A 341 -29.94 -19.14 31.53
C GLY A 341 -29.52 -17.78 32.12
N SER A 342 -30.34 -16.74 31.93
CA SER A 342 -30.08 -15.38 32.43
C SER A 342 -30.65 -15.10 33.83
N GLY A 343 -31.35 -16.05 34.44
CA GLY A 343 -31.99 -15.89 35.75
C GLY A 343 -33.32 -15.14 35.74
N ARG A 344 -33.72 -14.53 34.61
CA ARG A 344 -34.99 -13.82 34.46
C ARG A 344 -36.21 -14.74 34.67
N PHE A 345 -36.11 -15.99 34.24
CA PHE A 345 -37.13 -17.01 34.47
C PHE A 345 -37.32 -17.33 35.96
N ALA A 346 -36.23 -17.53 36.70
CA ALA A 346 -36.26 -17.79 38.14
C ALA A 346 -36.87 -16.59 38.91
N LEU A 347 -36.51 -15.36 38.52
CA LEU A 347 -37.11 -14.13 39.04
C LEU A 347 -38.61 -14.02 38.73
N ALA A 348 -39.05 -14.45 37.55
CA ALA A 348 -40.46 -14.43 37.17
C ALA A 348 -41.29 -15.43 37.98
N LEU A 349 -40.73 -16.62 38.25
CA LEU A 349 -41.33 -17.64 39.12
C LEU A 349 -41.44 -17.15 40.56
N GLN A 350 -40.32 -16.72 41.17
CA GLN A 350 -40.28 -16.29 42.58
C GLN A 350 -41.24 -15.14 42.88
N ASN A 351 -41.40 -14.21 41.94
CA ASN A 351 -42.25 -13.03 42.12
C ASN A 351 -43.66 -13.20 41.53
N HIS A 352 -44.05 -14.41 41.12
CA HIS A 352 -45.36 -14.73 40.52
C HIS A 352 -45.78 -13.74 39.40
N LYS A 353 -44.86 -13.38 38.50
CA LYS A 353 -45.10 -12.34 37.48
C LYS A 353 -45.98 -12.79 36.31
N ALA A 354 -46.22 -14.09 36.16
CA ALA A 354 -47.05 -14.62 35.09
C ALA A 354 -48.50 -14.11 35.22
N THR A 355 -49.04 -13.55 34.14
CA THR A 355 -50.40 -13.01 34.13
C THR A 355 -51.42 -14.14 34.01
N ALA A 356 -52.69 -13.89 34.37
CA ALA A 356 -53.78 -14.86 34.19
C ALA A 356 -53.86 -15.40 32.75
N SER A 357 -53.59 -14.53 31.74
CA SER A 357 -53.52 -14.94 30.33
C SER A 357 -52.39 -15.94 30.03
N CYS A 358 -51.27 -15.89 30.76
CA CYS A 358 -50.16 -16.83 30.60
C CYS A 358 -50.49 -18.19 31.24
N TYR A 359 -51.20 -18.19 32.37
CA TYR A 359 -51.70 -19.43 32.98
C TYR A 359 -52.75 -20.13 32.11
N GLN A 360 -53.69 -19.37 31.56
CA GLN A 360 -54.69 -19.93 30.65
C GLN A 360 -54.03 -20.51 29.38
N ALA A 361 -53.05 -19.81 28.80
CA ALA A 361 -52.29 -20.31 27.66
C ALA A 361 -51.45 -21.54 27.99
N ALA A 362 -50.91 -21.62 29.22
CA ALA A 362 -50.20 -22.80 29.72
C ALA A 362 -51.14 -24.00 29.83
N ASP A 363 -52.31 -23.83 30.45
CA ASP A 363 -53.33 -24.88 30.59
C ASP A 363 -53.78 -25.40 29.22
N GLU A 364 -53.99 -24.49 28.26
CA GLU A 364 -54.40 -24.82 26.90
C GLU A 364 -53.31 -25.62 26.16
N ALA A 365 -52.05 -25.19 26.21
CA ALA A 365 -50.94 -25.93 25.62
C ALA A 365 -50.73 -27.31 26.28
N MET A 366 -50.81 -27.37 27.62
CA MET A 366 -50.67 -28.62 28.39
C MET A 366 -51.84 -29.59 28.17
N SER A 367 -52.99 -29.11 27.70
CA SER A 367 -54.10 -29.97 27.23
C SER A 367 -53.85 -30.58 25.84
N GLY A 368 -52.81 -30.11 25.14
CA GLY A 368 -52.39 -30.63 23.84
C GLY A 368 -52.85 -29.81 22.65
N TYR A 369 -53.51 -28.67 22.89
CA TYR A 369 -53.86 -27.72 21.85
C TYR A 369 -52.61 -27.07 21.26
N SER A 370 -52.55 -26.97 19.93
CA SER A 370 -51.48 -26.29 19.21
C SER A 370 -52.04 -25.54 18.00
N ASN A 371 -51.86 -24.22 18.00
CA ASN A 371 -52.13 -23.34 16.87
C ASN A 371 -50.92 -23.17 15.93
N VAL A 372 -49.84 -23.91 16.19
CA VAL A 372 -48.59 -23.92 15.40
C VAL A 372 -48.25 -25.30 14.86
N GLY A 373 -49.19 -26.24 14.90
CA GLY A 373 -48.97 -27.63 14.48
C GLY A 373 -47.83 -28.27 15.26
N GLU A 374 -46.89 -28.88 14.55
CA GLU A 374 -45.72 -29.61 15.09
C GLU A 374 -44.45 -28.75 15.20
N CYS A 375 -44.57 -27.42 15.13
CA CYS A 375 -43.43 -26.53 15.27
C CYS A 375 -42.76 -26.73 16.63
N VAL A 376 -41.45 -26.94 16.63
CA VAL A 376 -40.65 -27.14 17.87
C VAL A 376 -39.75 -25.94 18.15
N TYR A 377 -39.85 -24.86 17.38
CA TYR A 377 -39.10 -23.62 17.60
C TYR A 377 -39.95 -22.38 17.28
N PHE A 378 -39.61 -21.24 17.88
CA PHE A 378 -40.19 -19.92 17.58
C PHE A 378 -39.13 -18.82 17.70
N ARG A 379 -39.31 -17.69 16.99
CA ARG A 379 -38.46 -16.48 17.06
C ARG A 379 -39.21 -15.23 16.59
N THR A 380 -38.67 -14.03 16.84
CA THR A 380 -39.17 -12.78 16.27
C THR A 380 -39.01 -12.69 14.74
N PRO A 381 -39.92 -12.04 13.99
CA PRO A 381 -39.86 -11.89 12.53
C PRO A 381 -38.53 -11.30 12.02
N ILE A 382 -37.96 -11.92 10.99
CA ILE A 382 -36.80 -11.41 10.25
C ILE A 382 -36.95 -11.73 8.75
N PRO A 383 -36.40 -10.90 7.84
CA PRO A 383 -36.50 -11.11 6.39
C PRO A 383 -36.06 -12.52 5.97
N GLY A 384 -36.90 -13.24 5.20
CA GLY A 384 -36.66 -14.62 4.74
C GLY A 384 -37.22 -15.73 5.63
N LEU A 385 -37.80 -15.39 6.80
CA LEU A 385 -38.49 -16.29 7.73
C LEU A 385 -39.99 -16.42 7.32
N SER A 386 -40.56 -17.63 7.24
CA SER A 386 -41.94 -17.93 6.79
C SER A 386 -42.45 -19.21 7.46
N GLY A 387 -42.65 -19.14 8.75
CA GLY A 387 -43.40 -20.14 9.48
C GLY A 387 -44.86 -19.74 9.60
N ILE A 388 -45.53 -20.32 10.58
CA ILE A 388 -46.81 -19.81 11.04
C ILE A 388 -46.50 -18.53 11.81
N SER A 389 -47.06 -17.38 11.41
CA SER A 389 -46.82 -16.08 12.05
C SER A 389 -47.97 -15.76 13.00
N ILE A 390 -47.69 -15.63 14.30
CA ILE A 390 -48.69 -15.33 15.33
C ILE A 390 -48.08 -14.33 16.30
N GLY A 391 -48.71 -13.16 16.45
CA GLY A 391 -48.12 -12.03 17.18
C GLY A 391 -46.81 -11.55 16.56
N GLY A 392 -45.88 -11.12 17.41
CA GLY A 392 -44.50 -10.79 17.11
C GLY A 392 -43.57 -12.00 16.98
N HIS A 393 -44.10 -13.19 16.70
CA HIS A 393 -43.34 -14.43 16.54
C HIS A 393 -43.67 -15.19 15.26
N ILE A 394 -42.69 -15.97 14.80
CA ILE A 394 -42.80 -16.95 13.73
C ILE A 394 -42.39 -18.33 14.25
N PHE A 395 -43.21 -19.34 13.99
CA PHE A 395 -43.12 -20.71 14.50
C PHE A 395 -42.82 -21.71 13.39
N TYR A 396 -41.90 -22.68 13.60
CA TYR A 396 -41.44 -23.61 12.54
C TYR A 396 -40.85 -24.95 13.03
#